data_AF-A0A3N4IZ28-F1
#
_entry.id   AF-A0A3N4IZ28-F1
#
_cell.length_a   1.000
_cell.length_b   1.000
_cell.length_c   1.000
_cell.angle_alpha   90.00
_cell.angle_beta   90.00
_cell.angle_gamma   90.00
#
_symmetry.space_group_name_H-M   'P 1'
#
loop_
_entity.id
_entity.type
_entity.pdbx_description
1 polymer ?
#
loop_
_entity_poly.entity_id
_entity_poly.type
_entity_poly.pdbx_seq_one_letter_code
_entity_poly.pdbx_strand_id
1 'polypeptide(L)'
;MDESSVRVGCPKGETVIVPTQVKELYTASPESCKSLTIIEIICTDGSPPIPHVVICPEEKIMENWIHDNLTGAEVIAVSQSRYTYENIALAWLDHFIKHVGAALTGH
;
A
#
# COMPACT_ATOMS: atom_id res chain seq x y z
N MET A 1 -0.36 -5.32 -14.86
CA MET A 1 -0.02 -5.30 -13.43
C MET A 1 1.01 -4.21 -13.26
N ASP A 2 0.77 -3.29 -12.35
CA ASP A 2 1.72 -2.26 -11.93
C ASP A 2 1.98 -2.40 -10.42
N GLU A 3 3.23 -2.21 -10.01
CA GLU A 3 3.63 -2.21 -8.60
C GLU A 3 4.12 -0.81 -8.23
N SER A 4 3.40 -0.17 -7.33
CA SER A 4 3.67 1.20 -6.91
C SER A 4 3.97 1.24 -5.40
N SER A 5 5.05 1.93 -5.03
CA SER A 5 5.37 2.17 -3.61
C SER A 5 4.86 3.53 -3.16
N VAL A 6 4.15 3.56 -2.03
CA VAL A 6 3.62 4.77 -1.41
C VAL A 6 4.38 5.02 -0.12
N ARG A 7 4.79 6.26 0.14
CA ARG A 7 5.44 6.64 1.41
C ARG A 7 4.47 7.42 2.28
N VAL A 8 4.31 6.97 3.52
CA VAL A 8 3.51 7.66 4.55
C VAL A 8 4.44 8.55 5.39
N GLY A 9 4.00 9.77 5.69
CA GLY A 9 4.77 10.70 6.50
C GLY A 9 5.91 11.41 5.74
N CYS A 10 5.78 11.59 4.43
CA CYS A 10 6.66 12.48 3.66
C CYS A 10 6.08 13.92 3.66
N PRO A 11 6.53 14.82 4.55
CA PRO A 11 6.10 16.21 4.48
C PRO A 11 6.64 16.87 3.20
N LYS A 12 5.78 17.63 2.51
CA LYS A 12 6.22 18.51 1.43
C LYS A 12 6.90 19.74 2.05
N GLY A 13 8.22 19.70 2.19
CA GLY A 13 9.08 20.84 2.57
C GLY A 13 8.54 21.73 3.70
N GLU A 14 9.02 21.53 4.93
CA GLU A 14 8.55 22.31 6.08
C GLU A 14 9.37 23.58 6.28
N THR A 15 8.70 24.71 6.53
CA THR A 15 9.36 25.93 7.03
C THR A 15 9.28 25.93 8.55
N VAL A 16 10.42 25.87 9.22
CA VAL A 16 10.52 25.79 10.67
C VAL A 16 11.05 27.11 11.22
N ILE A 17 10.32 27.70 12.18
CA ILE A 17 10.78 28.87 12.95
C ILE A 17 11.22 28.37 14.33
N VAL A 18 12.52 28.50 14.64
CA VAL A 18 13.11 28.02 15.89
C VAL A 18 13.55 29.22 16.75
N PRO A 19 13.19 29.29 18.04
CA PRO A 19 13.73 30.31 18.95
C PRO A 19 15.25 30.21 19.05
N THR A 20 15.96 31.34 19.13
CA THR A 20 17.44 31.41 19.12
C THR A 20 18.12 30.60 20.24
N GLN A 21 17.38 30.23 21.29
CA GLN A 21 17.86 29.47 22.44
C GLN A 21 17.78 27.94 22.24
N VAL A 22 17.04 27.46 21.25
CA VAL A 22 16.90 26.02 20.95
C VAL A 22 18.03 25.62 20.00
N LYS A 23 18.91 24.72 20.47
CA LYS A 23 20.10 24.26 19.71
C LYS A 23 19.80 23.16 18.69
N GLU A 24 18.76 22.37 18.91
CA GLU A 24 18.37 21.26 18.05
C GLU A 24 16.86 21.12 18.00
N LEU A 25 16.32 20.83 16.82
CA LEU A 25 14.93 20.45 16.62
C LEU A 25 14.90 19.09 15.92
N TYR A 26 14.21 18.13 16.54
CA TYR A 26 13.98 16.82 15.96
C TYR A 26 12.65 16.86 15.19
N THR A 27 12.73 16.97 13.87
CA THR A 27 11.58 16.73 12.99
C THR A 27 11.43 15.24 12.73
N ALA A 28 10.23 14.79 12.33
CA ALA A 28 10.06 13.41 11.91
C ALA A 28 11.02 13.10 10.74
N SER A 29 11.98 12.19 10.96
CA SER A 29 13.00 11.89 9.96
C SER A 29 12.34 11.29 8.71
N PRO A 30 12.70 11.76 7.49
CA PRO A 30 12.28 11.11 6.24
C PRO A 30 12.74 9.64 6.15
N GLU A 31 13.75 9.23 6.91
CA GLU A 31 14.20 7.84 6.96
C GLU A 31 13.28 6.94 7.80
N SER A 32 12.39 7.53 8.61
CA SER A 32 11.32 6.80 9.31
C SER A 32 10.06 6.56 8.46
N CYS A 33 10.11 6.92 7.18
CA CYS A 33 9.00 6.72 6.25
C CYS A 33 8.64 5.23 6.16
N LYS A 34 7.49 4.87 6.74
CA LYS A 34 6.84 3.60 6.45
C LYS A 34 6.35 3.67 5.01
N SER A 35 6.94 2.86 4.13
CA SER A 35 6.43 2.67 2.76
C SER A 35 5.48 1.48 2.70
N LEU A 36 4.45 1.57 1.87
CA LEU A 36 3.53 0.48 1.52
C LEU A 36 3.73 0.17 0.03
N THR A 37 3.59 -1.10 -0.35
CA THR A 37 3.60 -1.50 -1.76
C THR A 37 2.19 -1.86 -2.17
N ILE A 38 1.70 -1.30 -3.27
CA ILE A 38 0.38 -1.57 -3.82
C ILE A 38 0.56 -2.21 -5.20
N ILE A 39 -0.13 -3.31 -5.43
CA ILE A 39 -0.19 -4.01 -6.70
C ILE A 39 -1.59 -3.81 -7.27
N GLU A 40 -1.65 -3.24 -8.48
CA GLU A 40 -2.91 -2.96 -9.16
C GLU A 40 -2.96 -3.62 -10.55
N ILE A 41 -4.17 -3.90 -11.01
CA ILE A 41 -4.44 -4.42 -12.34
C ILE A 41 -5.33 -3.42 -13.06
N ILE A 42 -4.77 -2.84 -14.12
CA ILE A 42 -5.46 -1.90 -14.99
C ILE A 42 -6.06 -2.69 -16.15
N CYS A 43 -7.38 -2.68 -16.24
CA CYS A 43 -8.14 -3.29 -17.34
C CYS A 43 -8.32 -2.25 -18.45
N THR A 44 -7.88 -2.55 -19.68
CA THR A 44 -7.98 -1.62 -20.83
C THR A 44 -9.31 -1.71 -21.57
N ASP A 45 -10.15 -2.68 -21.23
CA ASP A 45 -11.46 -2.96 -21.83
C ASP A 45 -12.61 -2.16 -21.19
N GLY A 46 -12.31 -1.35 -20.16
CA GLY A 46 -13.31 -0.58 -19.42
C GLY A 46 -14.00 -1.34 -18.29
N SER A 47 -13.64 -2.62 -18.08
CA SER A 47 -14.10 -3.40 -16.94
C SER A 47 -13.58 -2.78 -15.63
N PRO A 48 -14.32 -2.93 -14.52
CA PRO A 48 -13.83 -2.50 -13.21
C PRO A 48 -12.46 -3.11 -12.90
N PRO A 49 -11.54 -2.35 -12.28
CA PRO A 49 -10.24 -2.89 -11.88
C PRO A 49 -10.43 -3.99 -10.84
N ILE A 50 -9.58 -5.01 -10.93
CA ILE A 50 -9.54 -6.10 -9.95
C ILE A 50 -9.11 -5.50 -8.58
N PRO A 51 -9.68 -5.96 -7.45
CA PRO A 51 -9.31 -5.47 -6.13
C PRO A 51 -7.78 -5.50 -5.92
N HIS A 52 -7.23 -4.46 -5.29
CA HIS A 52 -5.78 -4.33 -5.15
C HIS A 52 -5.19 -5.27 -4.10
N VAL A 53 -3.89 -5.53 -4.22
CA VAL A 53 -3.10 -6.21 -3.18
C VAL A 53 -2.17 -5.19 -2.53
N VAL A 54 -2.24 -5.09 -1.20
CA VAL A 54 -1.43 -4.18 -0.40
C VAL A 54 -0.43 -4.98 0.41
N ILE A 55 0.85 -4.63 0.35
CA ILE A 55 1.93 -5.24 1.12
C ILE A 55 2.45 -4.24 2.14
N CYS A 56 2.33 -4.61 3.42
CA CYS A 56 2.78 -3.84 4.57
C CYS A 56 4.17 -4.32 5.04
N PRO A 57 5.11 -3.41 5.36
CA PRO A 57 6.44 -3.78 5.89
C PRO A 57 6.43 -4.43 7.27
N GLU A 58 5.32 -4.26 7.99
CA GLU A 58 5.22 -4.61 9.39
C GLU A 58 4.86 -6.08 9.58
N GLU A 59 5.21 -6.61 10.75
CA GLU A 59 4.90 -7.99 11.13
C GLU A 59 3.40 -8.19 11.45
N LYS A 60 2.70 -7.13 11.85
CA LYS A 60 1.28 -7.15 12.22
C LYS A 60 0.60 -5.90 11.71
N ILE A 61 -0.62 -6.06 11.21
CA ILE A 61 -1.50 -4.96 10.82
C ILE A 61 -2.47 -4.72 11.97
N MET A 62 -2.60 -3.47 12.41
CA MET A 62 -3.62 -3.10 13.38
C MET A 62 -4.97 -2.94 12.69
N GLU A 63 -6.03 -3.50 13.27
CA GLU A 63 -7.39 -3.43 12.71
C GLU A 63 -7.86 -1.97 12.52
N ASN A 64 -7.49 -1.08 13.44
CA ASN A 64 -7.82 0.34 13.35
C ASN A 64 -7.07 1.12 12.24
N TRP A 65 -6.18 0.47 11.48
CA TRP A 65 -5.58 1.06 10.28
C TRP A 65 -6.38 0.76 9.02
N ILE A 66 -7.31 -0.19 9.09
CA ILE A 66 -8.19 -0.55 7.98
C ILE A 66 -9.37 0.43 7.99
N HIS A 67 -9.51 1.17 6.88
CA HIS A 67 -10.63 2.10 6.72
C HIS A 67 -11.86 1.36 6.19
N ASP A 68 -13.05 1.77 6.63
CA ASP A 68 -14.35 1.23 6.20
C ASP A 68 -14.64 1.35 4.69
N ASN A 69 -13.76 1.99 3.92
CA ASN A 69 -13.89 2.14 2.47
C ASN A 69 -13.35 0.91 1.73
N LEU A 70 -12.63 0.02 2.41
CA LEU A 70 -12.18 -1.25 1.86
C LEU A 70 -13.37 -2.20 1.81
N THR A 71 -13.56 -2.84 0.66
CA THR A 71 -14.72 -3.69 0.38
C THR A 71 -14.59 -5.09 0.99
N GLY A 72 -13.40 -5.44 1.47
CA GLY A 72 -13.06 -6.77 1.97
C GLY A 72 -12.64 -7.74 0.87
N ALA A 73 -12.65 -7.30 -0.40
CA ALA A 73 -12.18 -8.07 -1.54
C ALA A 73 -10.67 -7.88 -1.79
N GLU A 74 -10.08 -6.86 -1.19
CA GLU A 74 -8.66 -6.55 -1.23
C GLU A 74 -7.84 -7.58 -0.42
N VAL A 75 -6.60 -7.82 -0.83
CA VAL A 75 -5.67 -8.66 -0.07
C VAL A 75 -4.66 -7.77 0.63
N ILE A 76 -4.52 -7.93 1.94
CA ILE A 76 -3.51 -7.24 2.72
C ILE A 76 -2.51 -8.27 3.23
N ALA A 77 -1.28 -8.18 2.73
CA ALA A 77 -0.17 -9.05 3.07
C ALA A 77 0.88 -8.31 3.90
N VAL A 78 1.63 -9.05 4.71
CA VAL A 78 2.76 -8.53 5.50
C VAL A 78 4.08 -9.09 4.96
N SER A 79 5.08 -8.22 4.79
CA SER A 79 6.41 -8.59 4.30
C SER A 79 7.48 -7.62 4.79
N GLN A 80 8.46 -8.13 5.54
CA GLN A 80 9.59 -7.29 6.00
C GLN A 80 10.44 -6.72 4.86
N SER A 81 10.52 -7.42 3.72
CA SER A 81 11.31 -6.98 2.56
C SER A 81 10.59 -5.90 1.74
N ARG A 82 9.27 -5.73 1.92
CA ARG A 82 8.38 -4.87 1.12
C ARG A 82 8.24 -5.25 -0.36
N TYR A 83 8.90 -6.31 -0.79
CA TYR A 83 8.83 -6.81 -2.15
C TYR A 83 7.86 -7.97 -2.27
N THR A 84 7.28 -8.10 -3.45
CA THR A 84 6.49 -9.25 -3.87
C THR A 84 7.42 -10.46 -4.01
N TYR A 85 7.59 -11.23 -2.93
CA TYR A 85 8.44 -12.42 -2.90
C TYR A 85 7.60 -13.69 -2.72
N GLU A 86 7.97 -14.76 -3.41
CA GLU A 86 7.40 -16.13 -3.36
C GLU A 86 5.89 -16.20 -3.01
N ASN A 87 5.58 -16.41 -1.73
CA ASN A 87 4.23 -16.63 -1.21
C ASN A 87 3.27 -15.47 -1.51
N ILE A 88 3.76 -14.23 -1.54
CA ILE A 88 2.95 -13.05 -1.87
C ILE A 88 2.58 -13.05 -3.35
N ALA A 89 3.50 -13.46 -4.22
CA ALA A 89 3.23 -13.60 -5.65
C ALA A 89 2.19 -14.70 -5.92
N LEU A 90 2.25 -15.80 -5.18
CA LEU A 90 1.25 -16.87 -5.27
C LEU A 90 -0.12 -16.43 -4.76
N ALA A 91 -0.17 -15.71 -3.62
CA ALA A 91 -1.41 -15.15 -3.09
C ALA A 91 -2.04 -14.11 -4.05
N TRP A 92 -1.20 -13.29 -4.68
CA TRP A 92 -1.65 -12.38 -5.74
C TRP A 92 -2.19 -13.15 -6.95
N LEU A 93 -1.53 -14.22 -7.39
CA LEU A 93 -1.97 -15.00 -8.55
C LEU A 93 -3.32 -15.70 -8.29
N ASP A 94 -3.50 -16.29 -7.10
CA ASP A 94 -4.77 -16.89 -6.69
C ASP A 94 -5.88 -15.83 -6.64
N HIS A 95 -5.58 -14.68 -6.04
CA HIS A 95 -6.50 -13.54 -6.00
C HIS A 95 -6.88 -13.06 -7.41
N PHE A 96 -5.91 -12.96 -8.31
CA PHE A 96 -6.14 -12.59 -9.70
C PHE A 96 -7.06 -13.59 -10.41
N ILE A 97 -6.77 -14.89 -10.32
CA ILE A 97 -7.58 -15.94 -10.94
C ILE A 97 -9.02 -15.92 -10.41
N LYS A 98 -9.20 -15.69 -9.11
CA LYS A 98 -10.52 -15.59 -8.48
C LYS A 98 -11.36 -14.43 -9.05
N HIS A 99 -10.75 -13.30 -9.36
CA HIS A 99 -11.48 -12.07 -9.72
C HIS A 99 -11.50 -11.78 -11.23
N VAL A 100 -10.58 -12.34 -12.02
CA VAL A 100 -10.55 -12.14 -13.47
C VAL A 100 -11.81 -12.70 -14.16
N GLY A 101 -12.38 -13.80 -13.65
CA GLY A 101 -13.63 -14.35 -14.16
C GLY A 101 -14.87 -13.53 -13.77
N ALA A 102 -14.86 -12.88 -12.60
CA ALA A 102 -15.96 -12.05 -12.14
C ALA A 102 -16.07 -10.74 -12.94
N ALA A 103 -14.94 -10.17 -13.37
CA ALA A 103 -14.88 -8.97 -14.20
C ALA A 103 -15.54 -9.14 -15.59
N LEU A 104 -15.63 -10.36 -16.11
CA LEU A 104 -16.16 -10.67 -17.45
C LEU A 104 -17.69 -10.90 -17.48
N THR A 105 -18.38 -10.89 -16.34
CA THR A 105 -19.81 -11.26 -16.24
C THR A 105 -20.75 -10.08 -15.94
N GLY A 106 -20.23 -8.86 -15.85
CA GLY A 106 -21.01 -7.64 -15.61
C GLY A 106 -21.65 -7.03 -16.86
N HIS A 107 -22.33 -7.85 -17.68
CA HIS A 107 -23.09 -7.41 -18.87
C HIS A 107 -24.58 -7.70 -18.76
#